data_AF-A0A381XR47-F1
#
_entry.id   AF-A0A381XR47-F1
#
_cell.length_a   1.000
_cell.length_b   1.000
_cell.length_c   1.000
_cell.angle_alpha   90.00
_cell.angle_beta   90.00
_cell.angle_gamma   90.00
#
_symmetry.space_group_name_H-M   'P 1'
#
loop_
_entity.id
_entity.type
_entity.pdbx_description
1 polymer ?
#
loop_
_entity_poly.entity_id
_entity_poly.type
_entity_poly.pdbx_seq_one_letter_code
_entity_poly.pdbx_strand_id
1 'polypeptide(L)'
;MKGAVPLIEPVSRKLLREELTTDRLVRPTRIGSNEVYIFTALKAPNLMQEVGRLRELTFRDAGAGFGTAVDIDHFDTDEYPCRQLIVWDPVAEEIIGGYRFNIFHQFKGNSLKDIPLANKLLYNLSTTFTAEYVPYLVELTHAFIQPKYQPKYAGRKAAFSLDNIWDGLGALVLKYSFIKYFFGRITFFANYDPTVRDLAFYFFAKHLQGEQALIQAKEPFALSTVIAELERVIDGRSVEEDYKKLNKAAKNHGTLIPPLVKSYFNVSGTMKVFEPVFDPYFCSTYAAAIMVTIADVYPAFVKRYITPYQRYLAETKE
;
A
#
# COMPACT_ATOMS: atom_id res chain seq x y z
N MET A 1 -5.89 -22.68 0.96
CA MET A 1 -7.28 -22.21 0.80
C MET A 1 -8.08 -23.31 0.11
N LYS A 2 -9.16 -23.84 0.71
CA LYS A 2 -9.98 -24.90 0.07
C LYS A 2 -10.69 -24.31 -1.16
N GLY A 3 -10.62 -25.00 -2.30
CA GLY A 3 -11.32 -24.59 -3.53
C GLY A 3 -10.67 -23.48 -4.35
N ALA A 4 -9.45 -23.05 -4.01
CA ALA A 4 -8.75 -22.03 -4.80
C ALA A 4 -8.36 -22.57 -6.19
N VAL A 5 -8.61 -21.76 -7.22
CA VAL A 5 -8.18 -22.03 -8.60
C VAL A 5 -6.64 -21.99 -8.65
N PRO A 6 -5.98 -22.92 -9.38
CA PRO A 6 -4.55 -22.83 -9.63
C PRO A 6 -4.16 -21.46 -10.17
N LEU A 7 -3.00 -20.96 -9.75
CA LEU A 7 -2.42 -19.76 -10.35
C LEU A 7 -2.15 -20.03 -11.83
N ILE A 8 -2.19 -18.98 -12.67
CA ILE A 8 -1.65 -19.10 -14.02
C ILE A 8 -0.15 -19.47 -13.93
N GLU A 9 0.37 -20.11 -14.97
CA GLU A 9 1.82 -20.29 -15.10
C GLU A 9 2.53 -18.92 -15.17
N PRO A 10 3.78 -18.80 -14.70
CA PRO A 10 4.55 -17.57 -14.85
C PRO A 10 4.58 -17.10 -16.30
N VAL A 11 4.31 -15.82 -16.51
CA VAL A 11 4.39 -15.23 -17.84
C VAL A 11 5.83 -15.28 -18.34
N SER A 12 6.03 -15.57 -19.62
CA SER A 12 7.37 -15.66 -20.21
C SER A 12 8.19 -14.38 -19.99
N ARG A 13 9.40 -14.53 -19.44
CA ARG A 13 10.33 -13.41 -19.21
C ARG A 13 10.62 -12.59 -20.46
N LYS A 14 10.59 -13.22 -21.64
CA LYS A 14 10.71 -12.51 -22.92
C LYS A 14 9.55 -11.51 -23.11
N LEU A 15 8.31 -11.95 -22.89
CA LEU A 15 7.12 -11.10 -23.02
C LEU A 15 7.12 -9.97 -21.99
N LEU A 16 7.55 -10.27 -20.74
CA LEU A 16 7.68 -9.25 -19.71
C LEU A 16 8.68 -8.16 -20.12
N ARG A 17 9.86 -8.55 -20.62
CA ARG A 17 10.88 -7.59 -21.08
C ARG A 17 10.44 -6.76 -22.27
N GLU A 18 9.69 -7.34 -23.21
CA GLU A 18 9.14 -6.61 -24.36
C GLU A 18 8.19 -5.47 -23.94
N GLU A 19 7.54 -5.57 -22.78
CA GLU A 19 6.67 -4.53 -22.23
C GLU A 19 7.40 -3.54 -21.29
N LEU A 20 8.62 -3.84 -20.83
CA LEU A 20 9.45 -2.99 -19.98
C LEU A 20 10.26 -1.96 -20.78
N THR A 21 9.55 -1.09 -21.49
CA THR A 21 10.15 -0.07 -22.35
C THR A 21 10.64 1.17 -21.59
N THR A 22 11.48 1.96 -22.24
CA THR A 22 12.04 3.21 -21.69
C THR A 22 10.99 4.25 -21.34
N ASP A 23 9.86 4.35 -22.06
CA ASP A 23 8.78 5.31 -21.74
C ASP A 23 8.01 4.95 -20.46
N ARG A 24 8.07 3.68 -20.02
CA ARG A 24 7.46 3.19 -18.79
C ARG A 24 8.44 3.20 -17.61
N LEU A 25 9.74 3.26 -17.87
CA LEU A 25 10.77 3.39 -16.85
C LEU A 25 10.58 4.72 -16.10
N VAL A 26 10.51 4.65 -14.78
CA VAL A 26 10.42 5.81 -13.90
C VAL A 26 11.80 6.22 -13.45
N ARG A 27 12.54 5.27 -12.88
CA ARG A 27 13.88 5.52 -12.32
C ARG A 27 14.60 4.21 -12.04
N PRO A 28 15.94 4.23 -11.99
CA PRO A 28 16.68 3.24 -11.24
C PRO A 28 16.43 3.40 -9.73
N THR A 29 16.52 2.29 -9.03
CA THR A 29 16.51 2.26 -7.56
C THR A 29 17.85 2.71 -7.00
N ARG A 30 17.86 3.22 -5.76
CA ARG A 30 19.10 3.74 -5.14
C ARG A 30 20.06 2.64 -4.71
N ILE A 31 19.52 1.45 -4.44
CA ILE A 31 20.25 0.31 -3.89
C ILE A 31 19.76 -0.96 -4.58
N GLY A 32 20.68 -1.89 -4.85
CA GLY A 32 20.34 -3.20 -5.44
C GLY A 32 20.26 -3.23 -6.96
N SER A 33 20.50 -2.11 -7.67
CA SER A 33 20.49 -2.05 -9.15
C SER A 33 19.20 -2.56 -9.80
N ASN A 34 18.07 -2.36 -9.12
CA ASN A 34 16.74 -2.65 -9.63
C ASN A 34 16.14 -1.42 -10.32
N GLU A 35 15.04 -1.59 -11.02
CA GLU A 35 14.39 -0.55 -11.81
C GLU A 35 12.92 -0.39 -11.40
N VAL A 36 12.40 0.84 -11.45
CA VAL A 36 11.00 1.14 -11.15
C VAL A 36 10.25 1.44 -12.44
N TYR A 37 9.15 0.75 -12.69
CA TYR A 37 8.29 0.96 -13.86
C TYR A 37 6.87 1.32 -13.46
N ILE A 38 6.20 2.11 -14.31
CA ILE A 38 4.77 2.40 -14.19
C ILE A 38 4.06 2.05 -15.51
N PHE A 39 2.96 1.30 -15.41
CA PHE A 39 2.14 0.95 -16.57
C PHE A 39 0.65 0.79 -16.20
N THR A 40 -0.21 0.64 -17.21
CA THR A 40 -1.61 0.22 -17.06
C THR A 40 -1.83 -1.12 -17.75
N ALA A 41 -2.89 -1.84 -17.41
CA ALA A 41 -3.24 -3.12 -18.03
C ALA A 41 -3.30 -3.04 -19.56
N LEU A 42 -3.91 -1.98 -20.10
CA LEU A 42 -4.04 -1.77 -21.54
C LEU A 42 -2.69 -1.61 -22.24
N LYS A 43 -1.71 -0.97 -21.58
CA LYS A 43 -0.40 -0.69 -22.17
C LYS A 43 0.56 -1.86 -22.01
N ALA A 44 0.36 -2.72 -21.02
CA ALA A 44 1.27 -3.83 -20.71
C ALA A 44 0.49 -5.03 -20.13
N PRO A 45 -0.26 -5.75 -20.98
CA PRO A 45 -1.12 -6.84 -20.55
C PRO A 45 -0.35 -8.03 -19.96
N ASN A 46 0.85 -8.34 -20.45
CA ASN A 46 1.66 -9.45 -19.93
C ASN A 46 2.22 -9.13 -18.53
N LEU A 47 2.73 -7.91 -18.33
CA LEU A 47 3.13 -7.41 -17.02
C LEU A 47 1.94 -7.39 -16.05
N MET A 48 0.75 -6.99 -16.52
CA MET A 48 -0.46 -6.99 -15.70
C MET A 48 -0.85 -8.40 -15.23
N GLN A 49 -0.82 -9.39 -16.13
CA GLN A 49 -1.08 -10.79 -15.78
C GLN A 49 -0.07 -11.30 -14.74
N GLU A 50 1.21 -10.99 -14.92
CA GLU A 50 2.24 -11.40 -13.96
C GLU A 50 2.09 -10.70 -12.60
N VAL A 51 1.76 -9.40 -12.59
CA VAL A 51 1.43 -8.68 -11.34
C VAL A 51 0.23 -9.32 -10.65
N GLY A 52 -0.84 -9.65 -11.38
CA GLY A 52 -2.01 -10.31 -10.80
C GLY A 52 -1.69 -11.69 -10.23
N ARG A 53 -0.89 -12.48 -10.93
CA ARG A 53 -0.39 -13.79 -10.47
C ARG A 53 0.44 -13.65 -9.20
N LEU A 54 1.37 -12.69 -9.15
CA LEU A 54 2.26 -12.47 -8.01
C LEU A 54 1.54 -11.88 -6.80
N ARG A 55 0.56 -10.99 -7.00
CA ARG A 55 -0.32 -10.49 -5.94
C ARG A 55 -1.06 -11.66 -5.28
N GLU A 56 -1.75 -12.48 -6.07
CA GLU A 56 -2.49 -13.63 -5.56
C GLU A 56 -1.56 -14.65 -4.87
N LEU A 57 -0.40 -14.96 -5.46
CA LEU A 57 0.62 -15.80 -4.84
C LEU A 57 1.03 -15.26 -3.46
N THR A 58 1.27 -13.95 -3.37
CA THR A 58 1.70 -13.28 -2.14
C THR A 58 0.61 -13.30 -1.08
N PHE A 59 -0.62 -12.97 -1.46
CA PHE A 59 -1.73 -12.92 -0.51
C PHE A 59 -2.13 -14.32 -0.03
N ARG A 60 -2.08 -15.35 -0.90
CA ARG A 60 -2.26 -16.75 -0.49
C ARG A 60 -1.25 -17.22 0.54
N ASP A 61 0.02 -16.85 0.39
CA ASP A 61 1.07 -17.19 1.36
C ASP A 61 0.81 -16.58 2.74
N ALA A 62 0.19 -15.39 2.75
CA ALA A 62 -0.24 -14.71 3.97
C ALA A 62 -1.59 -15.23 4.53
N GLY A 63 -2.19 -16.27 3.94
CA GLY A 63 -3.49 -16.81 4.36
C GLY A 63 -4.70 -16.00 3.86
N ALA A 64 -4.49 -15.12 2.89
CA ALA A 64 -5.47 -14.29 2.21
C ALA A 64 -5.55 -14.68 0.71
N GLY A 65 -5.90 -13.75 -0.17
CA GLY A 65 -6.10 -13.99 -1.61
C GLY A 65 -7.56 -14.15 -1.99
N PHE A 66 -7.84 -13.99 -3.28
CA PHE A 66 -9.18 -14.13 -3.85
C PHE A 66 -9.55 -15.58 -4.16
N GLY A 67 -8.58 -16.49 -4.15
CA GLY A 67 -8.76 -17.87 -4.58
C GLY A 67 -8.88 -18.00 -6.11
N THR A 68 -8.55 -16.96 -6.87
CA THR A 68 -8.60 -16.89 -8.34
C THR A 68 -7.23 -17.16 -8.97
N ALA A 69 -7.15 -17.38 -10.28
CA ALA A 69 -5.86 -17.62 -10.94
C ALA A 69 -4.92 -16.39 -10.93
N VAL A 70 -5.50 -15.20 -10.88
CA VAL A 70 -4.84 -13.90 -10.76
C VAL A 70 -5.69 -12.97 -9.89
N ASP A 71 -5.05 -12.13 -9.08
CA ASP A 71 -5.68 -10.98 -8.44
C ASP A 71 -5.69 -9.85 -9.46
N ILE A 72 -6.77 -9.71 -10.24
CA ILE A 72 -7.05 -8.61 -11.17
C ILE A 72 -8.54 -8.32 -11.06
N ASP A 73 -8.91 -7.06 -10.83
CA ASP A 73 -10.29 -6.62 -10.74
C ASP A 73 -10.63 -5.51 -11.75
N HIS A 74 -11.87 -5.02 -11.70
CA HIS A 74 -12.35 -3.95 -12.57
C HIS A 74 -11.55 -2.65 -12.43
N PHE A 75 -10.99 -2.34 -11.25
CA PHE A 75 -10.12 -1.18 -11.08
C PHE A 75 -8.81 -1.31 -11.87
N ASP A 76 -8.36 -2.51 -12.22
CA ASP A 76 -7.15 -2.72 -13.03
C ASP A 76 -7.42 -2.58 -14.54
N THR A 77 -8.65 -2.83 -15.01
CA THR A 77 -8.94 -3.03 -16.45
C THR A 77 -10.02 -2.13 -17.04
N ASP A 78 -10.83 -1.44 -16.23
CA ASP A 78 -11.89 -0.55 -16.70
C ASP A 78 -11.34 0.69 -17.43
N GLU A 79 -12.24 1.58 -17.89
CA GLU A 79 -11.91 2.79 -18.66
C GLU A 79 -10.88 3.71 -17.99
N TYR A 80 -10.90 3.77 -16.65
CA TYR A 80 -9.94 4.52 -15.83
C TYR A 80 -9.08 3.56 -15.00
N PRO A 81 -8.21 2.76 -15.65
CA PRO A 81 -7.52 1.69 -14.96
C PRO A 81 -6.48 2.26 -14.00
N CYS A 82 -6.36 1.63 -12.86
CA CYS A 82 -5.26 1.85 -11.95
C CYS A 82 -3.94 1.56 -12.65
N ARG A 83 -2.93 2.32 -12.27
CA ARG A 83 -1.57 2.12 -12.70
C ARG A 83 -0.90 1.14 -11.75
N GLN A 84 -0.03 0.30 -12.29
CA GLN A 84 0.86 -0.55 -11.50
C GLN A 84 2.21 0.14 -11.41
N LEU A 85 2.71 0.34 -10.20
CA LEU A 85 4.10 0.68 -9.93
C LEU A 85 4.80 -0.60 -9.49
N ILE A 86 5.79 -1.04 -10.25
CA ILE A 86 6.55 -2.26 -9.94
C ILE A 86 8.04 -1.96 -9.76
N VAL A 87 8.70 -2.82 -9.00
CA VAL A 87 10.17 -2.91 -8.96
C VAL A 87 10.58 -4.17 -9.73
N TRP A 88 11.47 -4.01 -10.70
CA TRP A 88 12.00 -5.05 -11.56
C TRP A 88 13.45 -5.35 -11.21
N ASP A 89 13.79 -6.63 -11.06
CA ASP A 89 15.17 -7.13 -10.98
C ASP A 89 15.64 -7.50 -12.40
N PRO A 90 16.54 -6.70 -13.02
CA PRO A 90 17.01 -6.98 -14.38
C PRO A 90 17.94 -8.18 -14.47
N VAL A 91 18.55 -8.62 -13.35
CA VAL A 91 19.47 -9.78 -13.33
C VAL A 91 18.66 -11.07 -13.24
N ALA A 92 17.66 -11.11 -12.36
CA ALA A 92 16.79 -12.27 -12.21
C ALA A 92 15.68 -12.34 -13.28
N GLU A 93 15.41 -11.22 -13.96
CA GLU A 93 14.26 -11.01 -14.82
C GLU A 93 12.93 -11.30 -14.08
N GLU A 94 12.78 -10.70 -12.90
CA GLU A 94 11.62 -10.94 -12.02
C GLU A 94 11.09 -9.63 -11.42
N ILE A 95 9.76 -9.55 -11.25
CA ILE A 95 9.12 -8.47 -10.50
C ILE A 95 9.34 -8.72 -9.01
N ILE A 96 10.00 -7.80 -8.31
CA ILE A 96 10.24 -7.90 -6.86
C ILE A 96 8.94 -7.69 -6.06
N GLY A 97 8.16 -6.70 -6.47
CA GLY A 97 6.95 -6.25 -5.78
C GLY A 97 6.38 -5.01 -6.44
N GLY A 98 5.31 -4.48 -5.85
CA GLY A 98 4.67 -3.29 -6.39
C GLY A 98 3.56 -2.72 -5.53
N TYR A 99 2.96 -1.65 -6.07
CA TYR A 99 1.74 -1.02 -5.60
C TYR A 99 0.82 -0.78 -6.79
N ARG A 100 -0.48 -0.98 -6.57
CA ARG A 100 -1.51 -0.42 -7.43
C ARG A 100 -1.79 1.00 -6.99
N PHE A 101 -1.90 1.94 -7.93
CA PHE A 101 -2.25 3.31 -7.59
C PHE A 101 -3.11 4.01 -8.64
N ASN A 102 -3.86 5.02 -8.20
CA ASN A 102 -4.54 5.95 -9.11
C ASN A 102 -4.51 7.38 -8.58
N ILE A 103 -4.78 8.33 -9.48
CA ILE A 103 -4.84 9.78 -9.21
C ILE A 103 -6.14 10.34 -9.78
N PHE A 104 -6.69 11.35 -9.13
CA PHE A 104 -8.04 11.83 -9.44
C PHE A 104 -8.12 13.32 -9.74
N HIS A 105 -7.00 13.94 -10.13
CA HIS A 105 -6.95 15.37 -10.43
C HIS A 105 -7.93 15.78 -11.54
N GLN A 106 -8.09 14.91 -12.56
CA GLN A 106 -9.03 15.09 -13.67
C GLN A 106 -10.50 15.01 -13.25
N PHE A 107 -10.80 14.52 -12.04
CA PHE A 107 -12.16 14.43 -11.50
C PHE A 107 -12.50 15.62 -10.60
N LYS A 108 -11.71 16.69 -10.62
CA LYS A 108 -11.98 17.90 -9.81
C LYS A 108 -13.35 18.48 -10.17
N GLY A 109 -14.24 18.54 -9.18
CA GLY A 109 -15.61 19.03 -9.33
C GLY A 109 -16.63 17.95 -9.68
N ASN A 110 -16.21 16.71 -9.93
CA ASN A 110 -17.12 15.60 -10.15
C ASN A 110 -17.74 15.13 -8.83
N SER A 111 -18.89 14.47 -8.94
CA SER A 111 -19.52 13.83 -7.79
C SER A 111 -18.82 12.51 -7.46
N LEU A 112 -18.78 12.13 -6.18
CA LEU A 112 -18.05 10.93 -5.72
C LEU A 112 -18.47 9.63 -6.44
N LYS A 113 -19.73 9.51 -6.88
CA LYS A 113 -20.21 8.35 -7.62
C LYS A 113 -19.45 8.14 -8.94
N ASP A 114 -19.00 9.21 -9.58
CA ASP A 114 -18.33 9.20 -10.88
C ASP A 114 -16.80 9.03 -10.77
N ILE A 115 -16.26 9.00 -9.54
CA ILE A 115 -14.83 8.87 -9.29
C ILE A 115 -14.50 7.40 -9.00
N PRO A 116 -13.59 6.73 -9.74
CA PRO A 116 -13.24 5.32 -9.54
C PRO A 116 -12.26 5.13 -8.35
N LEU A 117 -12.62 5.65 -7.19
CA LEU A 117 -11.85 5.56 -5.94
C LEU A 117 -12.21 4.26 -5.21
N ALA A 118 -11.27 3.35 -5.04
CA ALA A 118 -11.54 2.03 -4.46
C ALA A 118 -12.02 2.10 -3.00
N ASN A 119 -11.44 2.99 -2.19
CA ASN A 119 -11.81 3.16 -0.79
C ASN A 119 -13.26 3.64 -0.59
N LYS A 120 -13.90 4.23 -1.61
CA LYS A 120 -15.33 4.61 -1.54
C LYS A 120 -16.25 3.40 -1.37
N LEU A 121 -15.76 2.19 -1.65
CA LEU A 121 -16.52 0.95 -1.41
C LEU A 121 -16.74 0.69 0.08
N LEU A 122 -15.77 1.05 0.94
CA LEU A 122 -15.79 0.79 2.37
C LEU A 122 -16.13 2.01 3.22
N TYR A 123 -15.95 3.20 2.68
CA TYR A 123 -16.10 4.45 3.42
C TYR A 123 -17.11 5.39 2.77
N ASN A 124 -17.88 6.07 3.61
CA ASN A 124 -18.61 7.28 3.26
C ASN A 124 -17.62 8.45 3.31
N LEU A 125 -17.44 9.13 2.18
CA LEU A 125 -16.55 10.27 2.06
C LEU A 125 -17.38 11.54 1.96
N SER A 126 -17.06 12.53 2.77
CA SER A 126 -17.81 13.78 2.80
C SER A 126 -17.65 14.57 1.50
N THR A 127 -18.55 15.53 1.29
CA THR A 127 -18.43 16.49 0.18
C THR A 127 -17.13 17.29 0.28
N THR A 128 -16.73 17.68 1.50
CA THR A 128 -15.44 18.32 1.78
C THR A 128 -14.28 17.42 1.38
N PHE A 129 -14.28 16.14 1.79
CA PHE A 129 -13.22 15.22 1.40
C PHE A 129 -13.12 15.06 -0.12
N THR A 130 -14.27 14.91 -0.78
CA THR A 130 -14.37 14.76 -2.23
C THR A 130 -13.86 16.00 -2.98
N ALA A 131 -14.18 17.20 -2.50
CA ALA A 131 -13.79 18.44 -3.17
C ALA A 131 -12.33 18.85 -2.89
N GLU A 132 -11.86 18.68 -1.65
CA GLU A 132 -10.61 19.27 -1.17
C GLU A 132 -9.44 18.29 -1.11
N TYR A 133 -9.70 16.97 -1.11
CA TYR A 133 -8.66 15.94 -0.95
C TYR A 133 -8.53 15.06 -2.18
N VAL A 134 -9.63 14.53 -2.71
CA VAL A 134 -9.61 13.57 -3.84
C VAL A 134 -8.82 14.08 -5.06
N PRO A 135 -8.96 15.34 -5.52
CA PRO A 135 -8.20 15.85 -6.67
C PRO A 135 -6.69 15.97 -6.43
N TYR A 136 -6.24 15.83 -5.18
CA TYR A 136 -4.88 16.04 -4.73
C TYR A 136 -4.30 14.81 -4.03
N LEU A 137 -4.96 13.66 -4.07
CA LEU A 137 -4.44 12.43 -3.49
C LEU A 137 -4.00 11.42 -4.55
N VAL A 138 -3.06 10.56 -4.14
CA VAL A 138 -2.79 9.28 -4.79
C VAL A 138 -3.41 8.21 -3.92
N GLU A 139 -4.33 7.43 -4.48
CA GLU A 139 -4.84 6.23 -3.81
C GLU A 139 -3.85 5.07 -4.05
N LEU A 140 -3.38 4.43 -2.98
CA LEU A 140 -2.44 3.31 -2.97
C LEU A 140 -3.15 2.06 -2.44
N THR A 141 -3.11 0.97 -3.19
CA THR A 141 -3.75 -0.30 -2.84
C THR A 141 -2.91 -1.50 -3.30
N HIS A 142 -3.23 -2.70 -2.78
CA HIS A 142 -2.62 -3.99 -3.18
C HIS A 142 -1.07 -3.97 -3.16
N ALA A 143 -0.50 -3.41 -2.08
CA ALA A 143 0.94 -3.46 -1.83
C ALA A 143 1.40 -4.92 -1.72
N PHE A 144 2.43 -5.31 -2.44
CA PHE A 144 2.99 -6.66 -2.33
C PHE A 144 4.50 -6.68 -2.56
N ILE A 145 5.15 -7.67 -1.95
CA ILE A 145 6.50 -8.12 -2.27
C ILE A 145 6.38 -9.62 -2.47
N GLN A 146 6.76 -10.14 -3.63
CA GLN A 146 6.54 -11.56 -3.90
C GLN A 146 7.38 -12.43 -2.95
N PRO A 147 6.96 -13.69 -2.65
CA PRO A 147 7.62 -14.53 -1.65
C PRO A 147 9.14 -14.65 -1.84
N LYS A 148 9.64 -14.76 -3.09
CA LYS A 148 11.08 -14.85 -3.39
C LYS A 148 11.92 -13.66 -2.88
N TYR A 149 11.29 -12.53 -2.56
CA TYR A 149 11.94 -11.30 -2.10
C TYR A 149 11.48 -10.87 -0.70
N GLN A 150 10.80 -11.75 0.04
CA GLN A 150 10.45 -11.48 1.43
C GLN A 150 11.54 -11.98 2.39
N PRO A 151 11.79 -11.29 3.53
CA PRO A 151 12.82 -11.71 4.49
C PRO A 151 12.67 -13.16 4.98
N LYS A 152 11.43 -13.64 5.10
CA LYS A 152 11.08 -15.01 5.48
C LYS A 152 11.73 -16.07 4.57
N TYR A 153 11.93 -15.77 3.28
CA TYR A 153 12.40 -16.73 2.28
C TYR A 153 13.76 -16.39 1.67
N ALA A 154 14.08 -15.09 1.54
CA ALA A 154 15.19 -14.64 0.71
C ALA A 154 16.41 -14.14 1.50
N GLY A 155 16.31 -14.02 2.83
CA GLY A 155 17.37 -13.49 3.67
C GLY A 155 17.89 -12.14 3.15
N ARG A 156 19.18 -12.06 2.79
CA ARG A 156 19.82 -10.83 2.28
C ARG A 156 19.24 -10.33 0.96
N LYS A 157 18.67 -11.19 0.11
CA LYS A 157 18.04 -10.77 -1.17
C LYS A 157 16.78 -9.92 -0.96
N ALA A 158 16.14 -10.02 0.20
CA ALA A 158 14.98 -9.21 0.58
C ALA A 158 15.34 -7.84 1.19
N ALA A 159 16.63 -7.59 1.46
CA ALA A 159 17.06 -6.46 2.29
C ALA A 159 16.67 -5.09 1.71
N PHE A 160 16.36 -5.02 0.42
CA PHE A 160 16.12 -3.77 -0.31
C PHE A 160 14.73 -3.67 -0.93
N SER A 161 13.94 -4.74 -0.92
CA SER A 161 12.68 -4.80 -1.66
C SER A 161 11.70 -3.70 -1.23
N LEU A 162 11.55 -3.47 0.09
CA LEU A 162 10.71 -2.40 0.59
C LEU A 162 11.30 -1.00 0.31
N ASP A 163 12.62 -0.83 0.41
CA ASP A 163 13.32 0.43 0.10
C ASP A 163 13.14 0.82 -1.38
N ASN A 164 13.20 -0.15 -2.30
CA ASN A 164 13.02 0.08 -3.72
C ASN A 164 11.58 0.45 -4.07
N ILE A 165 10.60 -0.08 -3.35
CA ILE A 165 9.21 0.33 -3.50
C ILE A 165 9.02 1.78 -3.06
N TRP A 166 9.67 2.18 -1.97
CA TRP A 166 9.70 3.58 -1.52
C TRP A 166 10.42 4.50 -2.52
N ASP A 167 11.42 4.03 -3.27
CA ASP A 167 12.01 4.79 -4.39
C ASP A 167 10.94 5.17 -5.42
N GLY A 168 10.03 4.25 -5.72
CA GLY A 168 8.90 4.49 -6.60
C GLY A 168 7.85 5.45 -6.03
N LEU A 169 7.47 5.30 -4.76
CA LEU A 169 6.55 6.24 -4.12
C LEU A 169 7.12 7.67 -4.06
N GLY A 170 8.42 7.80 -3.77
CA GLY A 170 9.12 9.09 -3.86
C GLY A 170 9.11 9.68 -5.27
N ALA A 171 9.12 8.84 -6.31
CA ALA A 171 9.01 9.28 -7.69
C ALA A 171 7.63 9.83 -8.06
N LEU A 172 6.56 9.29 -7.47
CA LEU A 172 5.20 9.80 -7.68
C LEU A 172 5.05 11.26 -7.22
N VAL A 173 5.72 11.63 -6.12
CA VAL A 173 5.70 13.00 -5.57
C VAL A 173 6.22 14.03 -6.58
N LEU A 174 7.30 13.69 -7.29
CA LEU A 174 7.84 14.60 -8.32
C LEU A 174 7.07 14.52 -9.63
N LYS A 175 6.64 13.31 -10.03
CA LYS A 175 5.94 13.08 -11.29
C LYS A 175 4.56 13.76 -11.32
N TYR A 176 3.89 13.85 -10.18
CA TYR A 176 2.58 14.45 -10.03
C TYR A 176 2.63 15.62 -9.04
N SER A 177 3.21 16.76 -9.43
CA SER A 177 3.48 17.90 -8.52
C SER A 177 2.26 18.47 -7.79
N PHE A 178 1.05 18.19 -8.25
CA PHE A 178 -0.20 18.62 -7.60
C PHE A 178 -0.61 17.75 -6.41
N ILE A 179 0.00 16.57 -6.20
CA ILE A 179 -0.41 15.68 -5.12
C ILE A 179 0.03 16.23 -3.76
N LYS A 180 -0.86 16.14 -2.79
CA LYS A 180 -0.67 16.58 -1.40
C LYS A 180 -0.79 15.41 -0.43
N TYR A 181 -1.46 14.33 -0.82
CA TYR A 181 -1.76 13.21 0.07
C TYR A 181 -1.48 11.86 -0.57
N PHE A 182 -0.92 10.94 0.21
CA PHE A 182 -1.09 9.51 -0.04
C PHE A 182 -2.27 9.00 0.76
N PHE A 183 -3.17 8.27 0.11
CA PHE A 183 -4.35 7.69 0.73
C PHE A 183 -4.37 6.19 0.45
N GLY A 184 -4.59 5.36 1.46
CA GLY A 184 -4.51 3.92 1.33
C GLY A 184 -5.13 3.20 2.51
N ARG A 185 -4.73 1.94 2.73
CA ARG A 185 -5.22 1.14 3.85
C ARG A 185 -4.09 0.36 4.51
N ILE A 186 -4.16 0.25 5.83
CA ILE A 186 -3.45 -0.78 6.59
C ILE A 186 -4.38 -1.98 6.68
N THR A 187 -3.86 -3.17 6.43
CA THR A 187 -4.63 -4.41 6.41
C THR A 187 -4.02 -5.46 7.34
N PHE A 188 -4.88 -6.12 8.12
CA PHE A 188 -4.59 -7.31 8.91
C PHE A 188 -5.38 -8.48 8.33
N PHE A 189 -4.68 -9.56 7.97
CA PHE A 189 -5.29 -10.77 7.40
C PHE A 189 -6.02 -11.59 8.46
N ALA A 190 -6.95 -12.44 8.03
CA ALA A 190 -7.84 -13.19 8.93
C ALA A 190 -7.10 -14.14 9.89
N ASN A 191 -5.90 -14.59 9.53
CA ASN A 191 -5.03 -15.44 10.37
C ASN A 191 -4.13 -14.65 11.33
N TYR A 192 -4.18 -13.31 11.31
CA TYR A 192 -3.42 -12.47 12.23
C TYR A 192 -4.01 -12.56 13.65
N ASP A 193 -3.16 -12.38 14.67
CA ASP A 193 -3.60 -12.44 16.07
C ASP A 193 -4.66 -11.34 16.33
N PRO A 194 -5.89 -11.71 16.74
CA PRO A 194 -6.99 -10.76 16.87
C PRO A 194 -6.76 -9.75 18.01
N THR A 195 -6.10 -10.15 19.10
CA THR A 195 -5.78 -9.27 20.22
C THR A 195 -4.75 -8.21 19.80
N VAL A 196 -3.71 -8.61 19.07
CA VAL A 196 -2.69 -7.69 18.57
C VAL A 196 -3.24 -6.77 17.49
N ARG A 197 -4.12 -7.27 16.60
CA ARG A 197 -4.86 -6.44 15.65
C ARG A 197 -5.68 -5.37 16.38
N ASP A 198 -6.45 -5.77 17.39
CA ASP A 198 -7.31 -4.86 18.14
C ASP A 198 -6.48 -3.83 18.92
N LEU A 199 -5.35 -4.24 19.52
CA LEU A 199 -4.38 -3.31 20.11
C LEU A 199 -3.84 -2.30 19.09
N ALA A 200 -3.57 -2.72 17.85
CA ALA A 200 -3.11 -1.81 16.80
C ALA A 200 -4.19 -0.80 16.39
N PHE A 201 -5.43 -1.25 16.18
CA PHE A 201 -6.55 -0.34 15.90
C PHE A 201 -6.83 0.61 17.07
N TYR A 202 -6.74 0.12 18.30
CA TYR A 202 -6.88 0.95 19.49
C TYR A 202 -5.77 2.01 19.60
N PHE A 203 -4.51 1.63 19.33
CA PHE A 203 -3.39 2.55 19.23
C PHE A 203 -3.65 3.66 18.20
N PHE A 204 -4.12 3.29 17.00
CA PHE A 204 -4.45 4.25 15.94
C PHE A 204 -5.56 5.22 16.37
N ALA A 205 -6.62 4.71 16.99
CA ALA A 205 -7.70 5.54 17.50
C ALA A 205 -7.24 6.52 18.60
N LYS A 206 -6.25 6.15 19.42
CA LYS A 206 -5.74 7.03 20.47
C LYS A 206 -4.79 8.10 19.98
N HIS A 207 -3.90 7.76 19.05
CA HIS A 207 -2.76 8.61 18.70
C HIS A 207 -2.83 9.22 17.30
N LEU A 208 -3.59 8.62 16.39
CA LEU A 208 -3.53 8.90 14.95
C LEU A 208 -4.91 9.15 14.33
N GLN A 209 -5.93 9.37 15.15
CA GLN A 209 -7.31 9.48 14.68
C GLN A 209 -7.47 10.60 13.63
N GLY A 210 -7.98 10.21 12.47
CA GLY A 210 -8.46 11.11 11.43
C GLY A 210 -9.81 11.74 11.78
N GLU A 211 -10.17 12.81 11.08
CA GLU A 211 -11.44 13.49 11.29
C GLU A 211 -12.60 12.64 10.76
N GLN A 212 -13.45 12.14 11.66
CA GLN A 212 -14.66 11.37 11.31
C GLN A 212 -15.65 12.17 10.45
N ALA A 213 -15.59 13.49 10.43
CA ALA A 213 -16.41 14.31 9.54
C ALA A 213 -15.99 14.19 8.06
N LEU A 214 -14.77 13.73 7.78
CA LEU A 214 -14.26 13.58 6.42
C LEU A 214 -14.50 12.18 5.85
N ILE A 215 -14.23 11.15 6.67
CA ILE A 215 -14.28 9.74 6.26
C ILE A 215 -14.92 8.94 7.39
N GLN A 216 -15.99 8.21 7.07
CA GLN A 216 -16.71 7.34 8.00
C GLN A 216 -16.78 5.94 7.45
N ALA A 217 -16.53 4.93 8.29
CA ALA A 217 -16.71 3.55 7.88
C ALA A 217 -18.21 3.30 7.56
N LYS A 218 -18.49 2.66 6.42
CA LYS A 218 -19.87 2.23 6.10
C LYS A 218 -20.34 1.14 7.06
N GLU A 219 -19.44 0.20 7.35
CA GLU A 219 -19.63 -0.88 8.31
C GLU A 219 -18.41 -0.91 9.24
N PRO A 220 -18.42 -0.13 10.34
CA PRO A 220 -17.32 -0.08 11.28
C PRO A 220 -17.06 -1.46 11.91
N PHE A 221 -15.79 -1.85 11.98
CA PHE A 221 -15.38 -3.07 12.66
C PHE A 221 -15.34 -2.85 14.17
N ALA A 222 -16.21 -3.55 14.91
CA ALA A 222 -16.16 -3.59 16.37
C ALA A 222 -15.00 -4.49 16.83
N LEU A 223 -14.11 -3.94 17.67
CA LEU A 223 -13.00 -4.70 18.23
C LEU A 223 -13.53 -5.88 19.05
N SER A 224 -12.93 -7.05 18.87
CA SER A 224 -13.30 -8.26 19.59
C SER A 224 -12.75 -8.29 21.02
N THR A 225 -11.63 -7.62 21.27
CA THR A 225 -10.97 -7.52 22.57
C THR A 225 -11.64 -6.45 23.43
N VAL A 226 -11.82 -6.73 24.71
CA VAL A 226 -12.45 -5.80 25.66
C VAL A 226 -11.60 -4.54 25.80
N ILE A 227 -12.22 -3.36 25.66
CA ILE A 227 -11.51 -2.07 25.70
C ILE A 227 -10.65 -1.90 26.96
N ALA A 228 -11.13 -2.33 28.13
CA ALA A 228 -10.39 -2.26 29.38
C ALA A 228 -9.08 -3.08 29.37
N GLU A 229 -8.98 -4.13 28.55
CA GLU A 229 -7.73 -4.89 28.38
C GLU A 229 -6.76 -4.14 27.46
N LEU A 230 -7.27 -3.52 26.41
CA LEU A 230 -6.48 -2.67 25.51
C LEU A 230 -5.89 -1.46 26.25
N GLU A 231 -6.68 -0.83 27.12
CA GLU A 231 -6.30 0.32 27.96
C GLU A 231 -5.18 0.01 28.95
N ARG A 232 -5.11 -1.21 29.47
CA ARG A 232 -4.02 -1.63 30.35
C ARG A 232 -2.68 -1.67 29.63
N VAL A 233 -2.70 -1.87 28.31
CA VAL A 233 -1.50 -1.88 27.47
C VAL A 233 -1.22 -0.49 26.91
N ILE A 234 -2.24 0.21 26.45
CA ILE A 234 -2.13 1.51 25.76
C ILE A 234 -2.89 2.56 26.56
N ASP A 235 -2.14 3.40 27.27
CA ASP A 235 -2.72 4.40 28.19
C ASP A 235 -2.99 5.76 27.53
N GLY A 236 -2.50 5.96 26.29
CA GLY A 236 -2.70 7.17 25.50
C GLY A 236 -1.78 8.33 25.88
N ARG A 237 -0.84 8.16 26.82
CA ARG A 237 -0.04 9.28 27.35
C ARG A 237 1.14 9.65 26.46
N SER A 238 1.71 8.69 25.77
CA SER A 238 2.86 8.90 24.88
C SER A 238 2.79 7.95 23.70
N VAL A 239 2.77 8.52 22.49
CA VAL A 239 2.73 7.74 21.25
C VAL A 239 3.95 6.81 21.14
N GLU A 240 5.12 7.27 21.57
CA GLU A 240 6.36 6.49 21.48
C GLU A 240 6.34 5.31 22.46
N GLU A 241 5.92 5.56 23.71
CA GLU A 241 5.85 4.51 24.73
C GLU A 241 4.74 3.50 24.42
N ASP A 242 3.56 3.96 24.01
CA ASP A 242 2.48 3.05 23.61
C ASP A 242 2.84 2.25 22.36
N TYR A 243 3.61 2.82 21.43
CA TYR A 243 4.13 2.06 20.30
C TYR A 243 5.13 0.98 20.73
N LYS A 244 6.01 1.25 21.71
CA LYS A 244 6.90 0.24 22.31
C LYS A 244 6.10 -0.87 23.00
N LYS A 245 5.06 -0.51 23.77
CA LYS A 245 4.16 -1.45 24.44
C LYS A 245 3.41 -2.33 23.43
N LEU A 246 2.89 -1.74 22.34
CA LEU A 246 2.25 -2.47 21.24
C LEU A 246 3.21 -3.50 20.62
N ASN A 247 4.44 -3.10 20.31
CA ASN A 247 5.46 -4.03 19.79
C ASN A 247 5.81 -5.15 20.78
N LYS A 248 5.88 -4.83 22.08
CA LYS A 248 6.12 -5.83 23.13
C LYS A 248 4.95 -6.82 23.25
N ALA A 249 3.71 -6.32 23.21
CA ALA A 249 2.52 -7.16 23.23
C ALA A 249 2.48 -8.09 22.01
N ALA A 250 2.75 -7.59 20.81
CA ALA A 250 2.85 -8.41 19.60
C ALA A 250 3.84 -9.57 19.77
N LYS A 251 5.05 -9.29 20.28
CA LYS A 251 6.07 -10.31 20.55
C LYS A 251 5.61 -11.35 21.58
N ASN A 252 4.93 -10.91 22.64
CA ASN A 252 4.39 -11.81 23.67
C ASN A 252 3.32 -12.75 23.11
N HIS A 253 2.59 -12.33 22.08
CA HIS A 253 1.63 -13.14 21.33
C HIS A 253 2.29 -14.01 20.23
N GLY A 254 3.62 -14.01 20.13
CA GLY A 254 4.33 -14.77 19.10
C GLY A 254 4.18 -14.21 17.68
N THR A 255 3.77 -12.94 17.54
CA THR A 255 3.63 -12.25 16.25
C THR A 255 4.46 -10.96 16.22
N LEU A 256 4.41 -10.24 15.10
CA LEU A 256 5.04 -8.94 14.92
C LEU A 256 4.03 -7.96 14.32
N ILE A 257 4.14 -6.70 14.70
CA ILE A 257 3.42 -5.63 14.00
C ILE A 257 3.87 -5.61 12.54
N PRO A 258 2.94 -5.59 11.56
CA PRO A 258 3.31 -5.63 10.16
C PRO A 258 4.33 -4.54 9.83
N PRO A 259 5.44 -4.84 9.11
CA PRO A 259 6.48 -3.87 8.79
C PRO A 259 5.95 -2.59 8.11
N LEU A 260 4.85 -2.71 7.36
CA LEU A 260 4.18 -1.56 6.73
C LEU A 260 3.62 -0.57 7.75
N VAL A 261 3.03 -1.03 8.86
CA VAL A 261 2.55 -0.14 9.94
C VAL A 261 3.71 0.70 10.48
N LYS A 262 4.85 0.05 10.77
CA LYS A 262 6.07 0.74 11.19
C LYS A 262 6.58 1.71 10.12
N SER A 263 6.49 1.31 8.86
CA SER A 263 6.96 2.13 7.74
C SER A 263 6.13 3.39 7.60
N TYR A 264 4.81 3.30 7.65
CA TYR A 264 3.92 4.45 7.53
C TYR A 264 3.99 5.38 8.75
N PHE A 265 4.02 4.82 9.96
CA PHE A 265 4.15 5.60 11.19
C PHE A 265 5.45 6.42 11.22
N ASN A 266 6.55 5.88 10.68
CA ASN A 266 7.83 6.58 10.65
C ASN A 266 8.00 7.53 9.45
N VAL A 267 7.02 7.63 8.55
CA VAL A 267 7.08 8.53 7.39
C VAL A 267 6.70 9.95 7.77
N SER A 268 5.69 10.11 8.64
CA SER A 268 5.18 11.41 9.05
C SER A 268 4.52 11.33 10.43
N GLY A 269 4.71 12.37 11.24
CA GLY A 269 4.04 12.54 12.53
C GLY A 269 2.57 12.96 12.42
N THR A 270 2.08 13.28 11.22
CA THR A 270 0.69 13.72 10.99
C THR A 270 -0.16 12.68 10.26
N MET A 271 0.35 11.45 10.11
CA MET A 271 -0.42 10.35 9.55
C MET A 271 -1.76 10.22 10.27
N LYS A 272 -2.84 10.19 9.48
CA LYS A 272 -4.20 9.97 9.96
C LYS A 272 -4.63 8.55 9.66
N VAL A 273 -5.31 7.94 10.61
CA VAL A 273 -5.93 6.63 10.49
C VAL A 273 -7.41 6.78 10.83
N PHE A 274 -8.26 6.21 9.99
CA PHE A 274 -9.72 6.29 10.13
C PHE A 274 -10.26 4.99 10.72
N GLU A 275 -11.58 4.96 10.93
CA GLU A 275 -12.25 3.83 11.58
C GLU A 275 -11.94 2.50 10.90
N PRO A 276 -11.67 1.44 11.68
CA PRO A 276 -11.44 0.12 11.12
C PRO A 276 -12.72 -0.42 10.48
N VAL A 277 -12.56 -1.21 9.44
CA VAL A 277 -13.62 -1.86 8.67
C VAL A 277 -13.26 -3.32 8.45
N PHE A 278 -14.30 -4.15 8.27
CA PHE A 278 -14.11 -5.43 7.61
C PHE A 278 -14.22 -5.21 6.09
N ASP A 279 -13.23 -5.68 5.34
CA ASP A 279 -13.19 -5.59 3.90
C ASP A 279 -13.54 -6.95 3.28
N PRO A 280 -14.82 -7.18 2.91
CA PRO A 280 -15.22 -8.42 2.24
C PRO A 280 -14.68 -8.48 0.80
N TYR A 281 -14.30 -7.34 0.21
CA TYR A 281 -13.83 -7.24 -1.17
C TYR A 281 -12.34 -7.49 -1.33
N PHE A 282 -11.55 -7.44 -0.26
CA PHE A 282 -10.13 -7.77 -0.28
C PHE A 282 -9.84 -8.89 0.72
N CYS A 283 -10.04 -10.12 0.28
CA CYS A 283 -9.66 -11.35 1.00
C CYS A 283 -10.26 -11.47 2.42
N SER A 284 -11.43 -10.87 2.69
CA SER A 284 -12.07 -10.89 4.02
C SER A 284 -11.13 -10.41 5.13
N THR A 285 -10.59 -9.20 4.97
CA THR A 285 -9.55 -8.66 5.83
C THR A 285 -10.07 -7.59 6.77
N TYR A 286 -9.30 -7.30 7.83
CA TYR A 286 -9.56 -6.16 8.69
C TYR A 286 -8.68 -5.01 8.25
N ALA A 287 -9.26 -3.87 7.90
CA ALA A 287 -8.53 -2.75 7.35
C ALA A 287 -8.85 -1.45 8.07
N ALA A 288 -7.97 -0.46 7.96
CA ALA A 288 -8.25 0.92 8.32
C ALA A 288 -7.67 1.83 7.23
N ALA A 289 -8.46 2.77 6.73
CA ALA A 289 -7.97 3.79 5.82
C ALA A 289 -6.92 4.65 6.51
N ILE A 290 -5.89 5.01 5.75
CA ILE A 290 -4.80 5.88 6.20
C ILE A 290 -4.58 7.01 5.22
N MET A 291 -4.18 8.16 5.74
CA MET A 291 -3.79 9.32 4.95
C MET A 291 -2.49 9.90 5.47
N VAL A 292 -1.56 10.17 4.56
CA VAL A 292 -0.28 10.83 4.85
C VAL A 292 -0.21 12.12 4.06
N THR A 293 -0.05 13.24 4.75
CA THR A 293 0.22 14.54 4.15
C THR A 293 1.67 14.58 3.69
N ILE A 294 1.90 14.76 2.38
CA ILE A 294 3.23 14.72 1.77
C ILE A 294 4.13 15.85 2.30
N ALA A 295 3.55 17.03 2.57
CA ALA A 295 4.28 18.17 3.14
C ALA A 295 4.84 17.91 4.54
N ASP A 296 4.23 16.99 5.29
CA ASP A 296 4.60 16.67 6.68
C ASP A 296 5.52 15.44 6.76
N VAL A 297 5.98 14.94 5.62
CA VAL A 297 6.93 13.82 5.56
C VAL A 297 8.28 14.27 6.09
N TYR A 298 8.88 13.46 6.97
CA TYR A 298 10.11 13.85 7.63
C TYR A 298 11.27 14.09 6.64
N PRO A 299 12.17 15.05 6.91
CA PRO A 299 13.29 15.37 6.03
C PRO A 299 14.19 14.18 5.68
N ALA A 300 14.34 13.23 6.61
CA ALA A 300 15.09 12.00 6.39
C ALA A 300 14.50 11.16 5.26
N PHE A 301 13.18 11.08 5.16
CA PHE A 301 12.49 10.37 4.09
C PHE A 301 12.64 11.10 2.75
N VAL A 302 12.48 12.43 2.74
CA VAL A 302 12.68 13.26 1.53
C VAL A 302 14.09 13.07 0.98
N LYS A 303 15.11 13.20 1.84
CA LYS A 303 16.52 13.00 1.48
C LYS A 303 16.78 11.58 0.95
N ARG A 304 16.09 10.59 1.52
CA ARG A 304 16.29 9.18 1.16
C ARG A 304 15.63 8.85 -0.18
N TYR A 305 14.36 9.20 -0.41
CA TYR A 305 13.59 8.67 -1.54
C TYR A 305 13.27 9.70 -2.64
N ILE A 306 13.15 10.98 -2.31
CA ILE A 306 12.76 12.04 -3.26
C ILE A 306 13.98 12.73 -3.86
N THR A 307 14.90 13.22 -3.02
CA THR A 307 16.09 13.97 -3.48
C THR A 307 16.94 13.24 -4.52
N PRO A 308 17.20 11.92 -4.41
CA PRO A 308 17.98 11.21 -5.42
C PRO A 308 17.29 11.14 -6.78
N TYR A 309 15.96 11.12 -6.82
CA TYR A 309 15.22 11.17 -8.08
C TYR A 309 15.20 12.56 -8.69
N GLN A 310 15.15 13.62 -7.85
CA GLN A 310 15.31 14.99 -8.34
C GLN A 310 16.63 15.17 -9.09
N ARG A 311 17.73 14.61 -8.54
CA ARG A 311 19.05 14.64 -9.18
C ARG A 311 19.08 13.85 -10.49
N TYR A 312 18.58 12.61 -10.46
CA TYR A 312 18.46 11.78 -11.65
C TYR A 312 17.72 12.52 -12.78
N LEU A 313 16.58 13.15 -12.48
CA LEU A 313 15.83 13.92 -13.48
C LEU A 313 16.59 15.13 -14.03
N ALA A 314 17.43 15.79 -13.22
CA ALA A 314 18.27 16.90 -13.67
C ALA A 314 19.37 16.40 -14.63
N GLU A 315 20.02 15.29 -14.28
CA GLU A 315 21.09 14.67 -15.08
C GLU A 315 20.60 14.08 -16.41
N THR A 316 19.36 13.59 -16.47
CA THR A 316 18.78 13.00 -17.70
C THR A 316 18.09 14.00 -18.63
N LYS A 317 17.91 15.25 -18.21
CA LYS A 317 17.32 16.32 -19.03
C LYS A 317 18.36 17.14 -19.80
N GLU A 318 19.63 16.98 -19.46
CA GLU A 318 20.78 17.45 -20.23
C GLU A 318 21.15 16.44 -21.32
#